data_AF-A0A8T5MSE9-F1
#
_entry.id   AF-A0A8T5MSE9-F1
#
_cell.length_a   1.000
_cell.length_b   1.000
_cell.length_c   1.000
_cell.angle_alpha   90.00
_cell.angle_beta   90.00
_cell.angle_gamma   90.00
#
_symmetry.space_group_name_H-M   'P 1'
#
loop_
_entity.id
_entity.type
_entity.pdbx_description
1 polymer ?
#
loop_
_entity_poly.entity_id
_entity_poly.type
_entity_poly.pdbx_seq_one_letter_code
_entity_poly.pdbx_strand_id
1 'polypeptide(L)' 'MDITIRNIDERLYRRLKAMAALEGIPIGAAITQAIKVWLEREKRASDVSLLDMKPVSFGKENARLSEEIDEILYACGSEE' A
#
# COMPACT_ATOMS: atom_id res chain seq x y z
N MET A 1 -20.35 15.14 -18.28
CA MET A 1 -19.23 16.08 -18.44
C MET A 1 -18.17 15.37 -19.26
N ASP A 2 -17.75 15.94 -20.38
CA ASP A 2 -16.74 15.33 -21.26
C ASP A 2 -15.34 15.81 -20.86
N ILE A 3 -14.38 14.88 -20.78
CA ILE A 3 -13.00 15.17 -20.38
C ILE A 3 -12.08 14.52 -21.42
N THR A 4 -11.34 15.34 -22.16
CA THR A 4 -10.36 14.87 -23.13
C THR A 4 -8.97 14.83 -22.51
N ILE A 5 -8.37 13.65 -22.46
CA ILE A 5 -6.99 13.46 -22.00
C ILE A 5 -6.06 13.41 -23.23
N ARG A 6 -5.07 14.30 -23.28
CA ARG A 6 -4.08 14.37 -24.37
C ARG A 6 -2.74 13.78 -23.93
N ASN A 7 -1.90 13.44 -24.90
CA ASN A 7 -0.53 12.96 -24.68
C ASN A 7 -0.44 11.64 -23.90
N ILE A 8 -1.38 10.72 -24.15
CA ILE A 8 -1.31 9.35 -23.63
C ILE A 8 -0.39 8.51 -24.51
N ASP A 9 0.47 7.71 -23.89
CA ASP A 9 1.25 6.69 -24.61
C ASP A 9 0.34 5.68 -25.29
N GLU A 10 0.51 5.52 -26.59
CA GLU A 10 -0.37 4.69 -27.41
C GLU A 10 -0.32 3.21 -27.00
N ARG A 11 0.87 2.71 -26.61
CA ARG A 11 1.04 1.30 -26.24
C ARG A 11 0.32 1.00 -24.92
N LEU A 12 0.42 1.90 -23.95
CA LEU A 12 -0.32 1.81 -22.69
C LEU A 12 -1.82 1.88 -22.92
N TYR A 13 -2.29 2.79 -23.77
CA TYR A 13 -3.71 2.89 -24.11
C TYR A 13 -4.26 1.59 -24.71
N ARG A 14 -3.54 1.00 -25.68
CA ARG A 14 -3.96 -0.27 -26.30
C ARG A 14 -4.05 -1.41 -25.29
N ARG A 15 -3.08 -1.50 -24.36
CA ARG A 15 -3.10 -2.51 -23.30
C ARG A 15 -4.27 -2.31 -22.35
N LEU A 16 -4.51 -1.07 -21.91
CA LEU A 16 -5.65 -0.74 -21.04
C LEU A 16 -6.97 -1.06 -21.74
N LYS A 17 -7.09 -0.73 -23.03
CA LYS A 17 -8.27 -1.07 -23.84
C LYS A 17 -8.49 -2.58 -23.95
N ALA A 18 -7.43 -3.36 -24.15
CA ALA A 18 -7.52 -4.81 -24.18
C ALA A 18 -7.99 -5.38 -22.82
N MET A 19 -7.42 -4.89 -21.72
CA MET A 19 -7.82 -5.31 -20.36
C MET A 19 -9.28 -4.93 -20.06
N ALA A 20 -9.69 -3.71 -20.39
CA ALA A 20 -11.07 -3.28 -20.22
C ALA A 20 -12.06 -4.12 -21.04
N ALA A 21 -11.69 -4.51 -22.25
CA ALA A 21 -12.50 -5.39 -23.09
C ALA A 21 -12.62 -6.81 -22.49
N LEU A 22 -11.54 -7.35 -21.92
CA LEU A 22 -11.55 -8.65 -21.25
C LEU A 22 -12.43 -8.65 -19.99
N GLU A 23 -12.42 -7.56 -19.23
CA GLU A 23 -13.25 -7.41 -18.03
C GLU A 23 -14.69 -6.97 -18.32
N GLY A 24 -15.01 -6.65 -19.59
CA GLY A 24 -16.35 -6.20 -19.99
C GLY A 24 -16.71 -4.81 -19.46
N ILE A 25 -15.72 -3.99 -19.09
CA ILE A 25 -15.93 -2.64 -18.55
C ILE A 25 -15.61 -1.56 -19.59
N PRO A 26 -16.27 -0.39 -19.56
CA PRO A 26 -15.94 0.70 -20.46
C PRO A 26 -14.56 1.28 -20.14
N ILE A 27 -13.83 1.71 -21.17
CA ILE A 27 -12.48 2.28 -21.04
C ILE A 27 -12.41 3.45 -20.05
N GLY A 28 -13.45 4.29 -19.98
CA GLY A 28 -13.54 5.39 -19.02
C GLY A 28 -13.61 4.92 -17.56
N ALA A 29 -14.26 3.79 -17.28
CA ALA A 29 -14.30 3.21 -15.95
C ALA A 29 -12.93 2.65 -15.56
N ALA A 30 -12.24 1.98 -16.48
CA ALA A 30 -10.87 1.49 -16.27
C ALA A 30 -9.89 2.63 -15.98
N ILE A 31 -9.98 3.74 -16.72
CA ILE A 31 -9.18 4.95 -16.47
C ILE A 31 -9.49 5.53 -15.08
N THR A 32 -10.78 5.61 -14.72
CA THR A 32 -11.19 6.11 -13.41
C THR A 32 -10.65 5.26 -12.26
N GLN A 33 -10.69 3.93 -12.40
CA GLN A 33 -10.11 3.00 -11.43
C GLN A 33 -8.59 3.17 -11.33
N ALA A 34 -7.89 3.29 -12.46
CA ALA A 34 -6.45 3.52 -12.47
C ALA A 34 -6.08 4.83 -11.76
N ILE A 35 -6.85 5.91 -11.98
CA ILE A 35 -6.65 7.20 -11.30
C ILE A 35 -6.88 7.06 -9.79
N LYS A 36 -7.92 6.35 -9.36
CA LYS A 36 -8.18 6.10 -7.93
C LYS A 36 -6.98 5.41 -7.27
N VAL A 37 -6.52 4.31 -7.86
CA VAL A 37 -5.37 3.55 -7.36
C VAL A 37 -4.10 4.42 -7.32
N TRP A 38 -3.90 5.26 -8.34
CA TRP A 38 -2.76 6.18 -8.38
C TRP A 38 -2.79 7.19 -7.22
N LEU A 39 -3.94 7.83 -6.98
CA LEU A 39 -4.11 8.80 -5.89
C LEU A 39 -4.04 8.14 -4.50
N GLU A 40 -4.55 6.93 -4.36
CA GLU A 40 -4.46 6.15 -3.11
C GLU A 40 -3.02 5.72 -2.81
N ARG A 41 -2.23 5.41 -3.84
CA ARG A 41 -0.81 5.08 -3.70
C ARG A 41 -0.02 6.29 -3.19
N GLU A 42 -0.31 7.48 -3.70
CA GLU A 42 0.35 8.71 -3.25
C GLU A 42 0.08 8.99 -1.76
N LYS A 43 -1.17 8.80 -1.31
CA LYS A 43 -1.54 8.94 0.11
C LYS A 43 -0.82 7.95 1.03
N ARG A 44 -0.55 6.74 0.55
CA ARG A 44 0.09 5.69 1.36
C ARG A 44 1.60 5.89 1.50
N ALA A 45 2.21 6.59 0.54
CA ALA A 45 3.64 6.86 0.55
C ALA A 45 4.03 8.11 1.37
N SER A 46 3.07 8.99 1.71
CA SER A 46 3.37 10.32 2.25
C SER A 46 3.16 10.52 3.75
N ASP A 47 2.77 9.52 4.54
CA ASP A 47 2.56 9.76 5.98
C ASP A 47 2.79 8.52 6.86
N VAL A 48 3.98 7.92 6.79
CA VAL A 48 4.48 7.14 7.93
C VAL A 48 5.95 7.46 8.10
N SER A 49 6.22 8.63 8.65
CA SER A 49 7.51 8.85 9.30
C SER A 49 7.65 7.78 10.38
N LEU A 50 8.77 7.05 10.43
CA LEU A 50 9.06 6.12 11.54
C LEU A 50 8.94 6.81 12.91
N LEU A 51 9.13 8.13 12.92
CA LEU A 51 8.98 9.01 14.08
C LEU A 51 7.52 9.28 14.49
N ASP A 52 6.54 9.10 13.60
CA ASP A 52 5.10 9.30 13.89
C ASP A 52 4.40 8.01 14.34
N MET A 53 5.09 6.87 14.23
CA MET A 53 4.57 5.59 14.67
C MET A 53 4.40 5.58 16.20
N LYS A 54 3.15 5.74 16.66
CA LYS A 54 2.84 5.72 18.09
C LYS A 54 2.97 4.30 18.64
N PRO A 55 3.64 4.11 19.80
CA PRO A 55 3.72 2.81 20.44
C PRO A 55 2.30 2.34 20.82
N VAL A 56 1.94 1.16 20.34
CA VAL A 56 0.70 0.50 20.72
C VAL A 56 0.89 -0.07 22.13
N SER A 57 0.02 0.31 23.07
CA SER A 57 0.02 -0.32 24.39
C SER A 57 -0.58 -1.72 24.26
N PHE A 58 0.23 -2.74 24.56
CA PHE A 58 -0.18 -4.15 24.44
C PHE A 58 -1.20 -4.60 25.51
N GLY A 59 -1.88 -3.68 26.19
CA GLY A 59 -2.80 -3.97 27.29
C GLY A 59 -2.08 -4.36 28.59
N LYS A 60 -2.80 -4.32 29.72
CA LYS A 60 -2.24 -4.61 31.06
C LYS A 60 -1.68 -6.03 31.19
N GLU A 61 -2.19 -6.96 30.38
CA GLU A 61 -1.80 -8.38 30.41
C GLU A 61 -0.39 -8.60 29.86
N ASN A 62 0.11 -7.67 29.04
CA ASN A 62 1.44 -7.73 28.41
C ASN A 62 2.42 -6.73 29.04
N ALA A 63 2.24 -6.39 30.32
CA ALA A 63 3.10 -5.43 31.02
C ALA A 63 4.58 -5.84 31.05
N ARG A 64 4.87 -7.15 30.98
CA ARG A 64 6.22 -7.73 30.96
C ARG A 64 6.66 -8.26 29.59
N LEU A 65 5.89 -8.00 28.54
CA LEU A 65 6.17 -8.54 27.21
C LEU A 65 7.54 -8.11 26.68
N SER A 66 8.04 -6.93 27.09
CA SER A 66 9.40 -6.50 26.77
C SER A 66 10.44 -7.44 27.37
N GLU A 67 10.28 -7.81 28.65
CA GLU A 67 11.22 -8.67 29.37
C GLU A 67 11.25 -10.09 28.77
N GLU A 68 10.09 -10.64 28.40
CA GLU A 68 9.99 -11.95 27.74
C GLU A 68 10.61 -11.95 26.34
N ILE A 69 10.47 -10.86 25.59
CA ILE A 69 11.05 -10.74 24.25
C ILE A 69 12.57 -10.57 24.34
N ASP A 70 13.08 -9.76 25.27
CA ASP A 70 14.51 -9.60 25.53
C ASP A 70 15.16 -10.96 25.88
N GLU A 71 14.52 -11.77 26.72
CA GLU A 71 15.02 -13.10 27.07
C GLU A 71 15.17 -14.00 25.84
N ILE A 72 14.19 -14.03 24.93
CA ILE A 72 14.24 -14.84 23.71
C ILE A 72 15.30 -14.32 22.72
N LEU A 73 15.35 -13.00 22.52
CA LEU A 73 16.27 -12.38 21.56
C LEU A 73 17.74 -12.54 21.98
N TYR A 74 18.02 -12.41 23.27
CA TYR A 74 19.38 -12.50 23.79
C TYR A 74 19.79 -13.92 24.22
N ALA A 75 18.85 -14.82 24.54
CA ALA A 75 19.16 -16.23 24.76
C ALA A 75 19.65 -16.95 23.48
N CYS A 76 19.22 -16.49 22.30
CA CYS A 76 19.64 -17.07 21.01
C CYS A 76 21.08 -16.70 20.60
N GLY A 77 21.78 -15.87 21.38
CA GLY A 77 23.17 -15.46 21.14
C GLY A 77 24.21 -16.12 22.03
N SER A 78 23.81 -17.09 22.87
CA SER A 78 24.68 -17.79 23.82
C SER A 78 24.65 -19.30 23.62
N GLU A 79 24.85 -19.74 22.38
CA GLU A 79 25.40 -21.06 22.08
C GLU A 79 26.76 -20.83 21.40
N GLU A 80 27.82 -20.83 22.23
CA GLU A 80 29.22 -20.97 21.81
C GLU A 80 29.53 -22.41 21.39
#